data_AF-A0A2N9NJB4-F1
#
_entry.id   AF-A0A2N9NJB4-F1
#
_cell.length_a   1.000
_cell.length_b   1.000
_cell.length_c   1.000
_cell.angle_alpha   90.00
_cell.angle_beta   90.00
_cell.angle_gamma   90.00
#
_symmetry.space_group_name_H-M   'P 1'
#
loop_
_entity.id
_entity.type
_entity.pdbx_description
1 polymer ?
#
loop_
_entity_poly.entity_id
_entity_poly.type
_entity_poly.pdbx_seq_one_letter_code
_entity_poly.pdbx_strand_id
1 'polypeptide(L)'
;MAQAIMDPEQVRRFAEELKRFNSDLQDRVSSLQARFAALGDTWQDQEHVKFSEEFKQTMKAIKKFIEMSNQHGPFLLRKAQRIEEYLSQH
;
A
#
# COMPACT_ATOMS: atom_id res chain seq x y z
N MET A 1 22.13 25.35 7.45
CA MET A 1 22.30 24.02 6.84
C MET A 1 21.10 23.19 7.27
N ALA A 2 20.27 22.71 6.34
CA ALA A 2 19.06 21.99 6.69
C ALA A 2 19.46 20.62 7.27
N GLN A 3 19.54 20.56 8.59
CA GLN A 3 19.83 19.37 9.36
C GLN A 3 18.86 18.28 8.91
N ALA A 4 19.38 17.21 8.31
CA ALA A 4 18.56 16.09 7.89
C ALA A 4 18.00 15.42 9.16
N ILE A 5 16.78 15.79 9.54
CA ILE A 5 15.97 15.10 10.55
C ILE A 5 15.40 13.84 9.88
N MET A 6 16.25 12.95 9.40
CA MET A 6 15.84 11.72 8.73
C MET A 6 16.96 10.69 8.83
N ASP A 7 16.68 9.58 9.51
CA ASP A 7 17.57 8.44 9.65
C ASP A 7 17.44 7.51 8.42
N PRO A 8 18.52 7.33 7.62
CA PRO A 8 18.50 6.47 6.45
C PRO A 8 18.05 5.03 6.74
N GLU A 9 18.42 4.49 7.91
CA GLU A 9 18.08 3.12 8.28
C GLU A 9 16.57 2.98 8.52
N GLN A 10 15.97 3.92 9.24
CA GLN A 10 14.52 3.94 9.46
C GLN A 10 13.74 4.06 8.15
N VAL A 11 14.22 4.87 7.20
CA VAL A 11 13.58 5.01 5.89
C VAL A 11 13.66 3.71 5.08
N ARG A 12 14.81 3.01 5.11
CA ARG A 12 14.94 1.71 4.43
C ARG A 12 14.02 0.66 5.04
N ARG A 13 14.01 0.55 6.38
CA ARG A 13 13.11 -0.38 7.10
C ARG A 13 11.66 -0.13 6.73
N PHE A 14 11.22 1.13 6.76
CA PHE A 14 9.85 1.48 6.36
C PHE A 14 9.56 1.13 4.88
N ALA A 15 10.49 1.38 3.96
CA ALA A 15 10.29 1.04 2.55
C ALA A 15 10.16 -0.48 2.32
N GLU A 16 10.92 -1.28 3.06
CA GLU A 16 10.81 -2.75 3.04
C GLU A 16 9.51 -3.23 3.65
N GLU A 17 9.09 -2.67 4.78
CA GLU A 17 7.80 -2.94 5.42
C GLU A 17 6.64 -2.59 4.50
N LEU A 18 6.68 -1.41 3.86
CA LEU A 18 5.67 -0.96 2.90
C LEU A 18 5.54 -1.93 1.73
N LYS A 19 6.66 -2.46 1.22
CA LYS A 19 6.65 -3.45 0.15
C LYS A 19 5.96 -4.75 0.58
N ARG A 20 6.30 -5.28 1.76
CA ARG A 20 5.67 -6.50 2.29
C ARG A 20 4.18 -6.28 2.54
N PHE A 21 3.83 -5.17 3.17
CA PHE A 21 2.45 -4.76 3.42
C PHE A 21 1.62 -4.71 2.13
N ASN A 22 2.16 -4.10 1.07
CA ASN A 22 1.46 -4.02 -0.21
C ASN A 22 1.20 -5.40 -0.82
N SER A 23 2.17 -6.32 -0.77
CA SER A 23 2.00 -7.70 -1.24
C SER A 23 0.92 -8.43 -0.44
N ASP A 24 1.01 -8.41 0.90
CA ASP A 24 0.05 -9.09 1.77
C ASP A 24 -1.37 -8.51 1.61
N LEU A 25 -1.47 -7.19 1.48
CA LEU A 25 -2.74 -6.50 1.27
C LEU A 25 -3.35 -6.86 -0.09
N GLN A 26 -2.53 -6.96 -1.15
CA GLN A 26 -2.99 -7.33 -2.48
C GLN A 26 -3.60 -8.74 -2.49
N ASP A 27 -2.95 -9.70 -1.82
CA ASP A 27 -3.44 -11.07 -1.72
C ASP A 27 -4.76 -11.15 -0.94
N ARG A 28 -4.83 -10.46 0.20
CA ARG A 28 -6.03 -10.38 1.05
C ARG A 28 -7.21 -9.74 0.32
N VAL A 29 -6.97 -8.64 -0.39
CA VAL A 29 -7.99 -7.95 -1.20
C VAL A 29 -8.51 -8.88 -2.30
N SER A 30 -7.62 -9.56 -3.01
CA SER A 30 -7.99 -10.47 -4.10
C SER A 30 -8.86 -11.62 -3.58
N SER A 31 -8.49 -12.22 -2.44
CA SER A 31 -9.28 -13.26 -1.78
C SER A 31 -10.65 -12.76 -1.32
N LEU A 32 -10.71 -11.56 -0.73
CA LEU A 32 -11.97 -10.97 -0.29
C LEU A 32 -12.90 -10.65 -1.47
N GLN A 33 -12.37 -10.13 -2.58
CA GLN A 33 -13.15 -9.89 -3.79
C GLN A 33 -13.75 -11.18 -4.35
N ALA A 34 -12.99 -12.28 -4.37
CA ALA A 34 -13.50 -13.57 -4.84
C ALA A 34 -14.63 -14.11 -3.94
N ARG A 35 -14.48 -14.01 -2.61
CA ARG A 35 -15.53 -14.39 -1.65
C ARG A 35 -16.79 -13.53 -1.79
N PHE A 36 -16.62 -12.23 -2.00
CA PHE A 36 -17.74 -11.33 -2.22
C PHE A 36 -18.49 -11.65 -3.52
N ALA A 37 -17.76 -11.99 -4.59
CA ALA A 37 -18.37 -12.43 -5.84
C ALA A 37 -19.22 -13.70 -5.66
N ALA A 38 -18.68 -14.71 -4.97
CA ALA A 38 -19.41 -15.95 -4.67
C ALA A 38 -20.63 -15.72 -3.76
N LEU A 39 -20.56 -14.76 -2.84
CA LEU A 39 -21.70 -14.41 -1.98
C LEU A 39 -22.90 -13.89 -2.80
N GLY A 40 -22.64 -13.20 -3.91
CA GLY A 40 -23.66 -12.69 -4.83
C GLY A 40 -24.49 -13.79 -5.52
N ASP A 41 -24.06 -15.05 -5.48
CA ASP A 41 -24.86 -16.18 -5.95
C ASP A 41 -26.03 -16.51 -5.01
N THR A 42 -25.90 -16.15 -3.72
CA THR A 42 -26.87 -16.47 -2.66
C THR A 42 -27.52 -15.25 -2.03
N TRP A 43 -26.95 -14.06 -2.23
CA TRP A 43 -27.45 -12.81 -1.67
C TRP A 43 -27.77 -11.82 -2.79
N GLN A 44 -29.06 -11.61 -3.07
CA GLN A 44 -29.54 -10.86 -4.24
C GLN A 44 -30.69 -9.90 -3.89
N ASP A 45 -30.57 -9.19 -2.78
CA ASP A 45 -31.54 -8.17 -2.36
C ASP A 45 -31.01 -6.74 -2.55
N GLN A 46 -31.81 -5.75 -2.15
CA GLN A 46 -31.45 -4.34 -2.24
C GLN A 46 -30.27 -3.96 -1.33
N GLU A 47 -30.10 -4.65 -0.20
CA GLU A 47 -28.99 -4.41 0.74
C GLU A 47 -27.68 -4.91 0.14
N HIS A 48 -27.70 -6.06 -0.53
CA HIS A 48 -26.56 -6.54 -1.31
C HIS A 48 -26.13 -5.54 -2.38
N VAL A 49 -27.07 -4.89 -3.08
CA VAL A 49 -26.75 -3.86 -4.09
C VAL A 49 -26.06 -2.66 -3.45
N LYS A 50 -26.62 -2.10 -2.38
CA LYS A 50 -26.03 -0.96 -1.66
C LYS A 50 -24.62 -1.29 -1.16
N PHE A 51 -24.47 -2.43 -0.49
CA PHE A 51 -23.17 -2.85 0.03
C PHE A 51 -22.17 -3.15 -1.10
N SER A 52 -22.60 -3.72 -2.22
CA SER A 52 -21.75 -3.97 -3.39
C SER A 52 -21.10 -2.70 -3.93
N GLU A 53 -21.83 -1.59 -3.94
CA GLU A 53 -21.32 -0.30 -4.41
C GLU A 53 -20.20 0.23 -3.51
N GLU A 54 -20.44 0.29 -2.20
CA GLU A 54 -19.46 0.71 -1.20
C GLU A 54 -18.23 -0.20 -1.16
N PHE A 55 -18.47 -1.51 -1.27
CA PHE A 55 -17.41 -2.51 -1.35
C PHE A 55 -16.51 -2.26 -2.56
N LYS A 56 -17.10 -2.12 -3.76
CA LYS A 56 -16.34 -1.85 -5.00
C LYS A 56 -15.56 -0.53 -4.92
N GLN A 57 -16.15 0.51 -4.33
CA GLN A 57 -15.49 1.80 -4.15
C GLN A 57 -14.26 1.67 -3.24
N THR A 58 -14.41 0.98 -2.11
CA THR A 58 -13.31 0.74 -1.15
C THR A 58 -12.20 -0.10 -1.80
N MET A 59 -12.55 -1.17 -2.51
CA MET A 59 -11.56 -1.99 -3.21
C MET A 59 -10.76 -1.20 -4.25
N LYS A 60 -11.40 -0.25 -4.95
CA LYS A 60 -10.72 0.64 -5.89
C LYS A 60 -9.73 1.56 -5.17
N ALA A 61 -10.12 2.13 -4.02
CA ALA A 61 -9.23 2.97 -3.21
C ALA A 61 -8.00 2.20 -2.71
N ILE A 62 -8.19 0.97 -2.24
CA ILE A 62 -7.09 0.11 -1.79
C ILE A 62 -6.13 -0.21 -2.95
N LYS A 63 -6.65 -0.58 -4.12
CA LYS A 63 -5.81 -0.84 -5.31
C LYS A 63 -4.97 0.38 -5.69
N LYS A 64 -5.57 1.57 -5.68
CA LYS A 64 -4.87 2.84 -5.94
C LYS A 64 -3.77 3.11 -4.90
N PHE A 65 -4.04 2.84 -3.62
CA PHE A 65 -3.03 2.97 -2.57
C PHE A 65 -1.83 2.03 -2.81
N ILE A 66 -2.08 0.76 -3.11
CA ILE A 66 -1.02 -0.23 -3.39
C ILE A 66 -0.14 0.24 -4.56
N GLU A 67 -0.76 0.70 -5.65
CA GLU A 67 -0.04 1.21 -6.82
C GLU A 67 0.85 2.41 -6.47
N MET A 68 0.28 3.42 -5.81
CA MET A 68 1.01 4.61 -5.38
C MET A 68 2.17 4.27 -4.44
N SER A 69 1.93 3.40 -3.46
CA SER A 69 2.94 2.98 -2.49
C SER A 69 4.07 2.18 -3.13
N ASN A 70 3.77 1.33 -4.12
CA ASN A 70 4.77 0.60 -4.90
C ASN A 70 5.64 1.53 -5.75
N GLN A 71 5.08 2.61 -6.28
CA GLN A 71 5.84 3.64 -7.00
C GLN A 71 6.70 4.50 -6.04
N HIS A 72 6.26 4.71 -4.80
CA HIS A 72 6.96 5.54 -3.82
C HIS A 72 8.09 4.82 -3.09
N GLY A 73 8.02 3.49 -2.91
CA GLY A 73 9.08 2.70 -2.27
C GLY A 73 10.50 2.97 -2.80
N PRO A 74 10.73 2.92 -4.13
CA PRO A 74 12.03 3.25 -4.73
C PRO A 74 12.48 4.71 -4.52
N PHE A 75 11.55 5.64 -4.32
CA PHE A 75 11.90 7.02 -4.00
C PHE A 75 12.46 7.14 -2.57
N LEU A 76 11.85 6.45 -1.61
CA LEU A 76 12.34 6.39 -0.23
C LEU A 76 13.74 5.79 -0.13
N LEU A 77 14.01 4.70 -0.86
CA LEU A 77 15.33 4.08 -0.92
C LEU A 77 16.40 5.02 -1.49
N ARG A 78 16.10 5.69 -2.61
CA ARG A 78 17.01 6.70 -3.20
C ARG A 78 17.26 7.87 -2.25
N LYS A 79 16.24 8.30 -1.51
CA LYS A 79 16.37 9.37 -0.53
C LYS A 79 17.25 8.95 0.65
N ALA A 80 17.08 7.74 1.17
CA ALA A 80 17.92 7.17 2.23
C ALA A 80 19.39 7.09 1.80
N GLN A 81 19.65 6.59 0.57
CA GLN A 81 21.00 6.50 0.02
C GLN A 81 21.69 7.87 -0.03
N ARG A 82 21.02 8.92 -0.53
CA ARG A 82 21.60 10.26 -0.61
C ARG A 82 21.96 10.86 0.76
N ILE A 83 21.15 10.56 1.78
CA ILE A 83 21.41 11.03 3.14
C ILE A 83 22.62 10.28 3.73
N GLU A 84 22.69 8.96 3.52
CA GLU A 84 23.84 8.16 3.94
C GLU A 84 25.14 8.63 3.27
N GLU A 85 25.12 8.90 1.96
CA GLU A 85 26.26 9.47 1.24
C GLU A 85 26.70 10.81 1.84
N TYR A 86 25.76 11.70 2.16
CA TYR A 86 26.05 12.99 2.80
C TYR A 86 26.66 12.84 4.20
N LEU A 87 26.13 11.91 5.01
CA LEU A 87 26.62 11.60 6.36
C LEU A 87 27.99 10.91 6.35
N SER A 88 28.33 10.16 5.30
CA SER A 88 29.64 9.51 5.17
C SER A 88 30.77 10.46 4.74
N GLN A 89 30.43 11.62 4.19
CA GLN A 89 31.37 12.63 3.68
C GLN A 89 31.73 13.70 4.74
N HIS A 90 31.11 13.66 5.92
CA HIS A 90 31.31 14.60 7.04
C HIS A 90 31.52 13.84 8.34
#